data_AF-A0A2Z7BNX4-F1
#
_entry.id   AF-A0A2Z7BNX4-F1
#
_cell.length_a   1.000
_cell.length_b   1.000
_cell.length_c   1.000
_cell.angle_alpha   90.00
_cell.angle_beta   90.00
_cell.angle_gamma   90.00
#
_symmetry.space_group_name_H-M   'P 1'
#
loop_
_entity.id
_entity.type
_entity.pdbx_description
1 polymer ?
#
loop_
_entity_poly.entity_id
_entity_poly.type
_entity_poly.pdbx_seq_one_letter_code
_entity_poly.pdbx_strand_id
1 'polypeptide(L)'
;IKTCATAKEIWEKLIQICEGNDETKENKLTVAQHKYESIKMKDGETMTEFDERFSAVVIELTSLGKEYSNRELALKVMRALPREWDVKTMAMRESKDLNKLELHDLFANLKAYEFELETRSEAGPSTSQPTKALAATSIEQCSPRTSKTADQLSYDVMSLFVKKFGKYLRRSYNPSAPYNNVHKNDKIVSDMNCFNCGRPGHFAADCNRPKKEDRYRRDDKKEDRYK
;
A
#
# COMPACT_ATOMS: atom_id res chain seq x y z
N ILE A 1 49.73 -26.39 -18.62
CA ILE A 1 50.19 -25.53 -19.75
C ILE A 1 51.35 -26.17 -20.51
N LYS A 2 52.40 -26.69 -19.85
CA LYS A 2 53.56 -27.35 -20.50
C LYS A 2 53.25 -28.58 -21.38
N THR A 3 52.05 -29.13 -21.33
CA THR A 3 51.61 -30.30 -22.11
C THR A 3 50.70 -29.95 -23.30
N CYS A 4 50.45 -28.67 -23.55
CA CYS A 4 49.56 -28.21 -24.62
C CYS A 4 50.38 -27.95 -25.90
N ALA A 5 49.92 -28.47 -27.04
CA ALA A 5 50.65 -28.42 -28.31
C ALA A 5 50.26 -27.20 -29.17
N THR A 6 49.08 -26.63 -28.92
CA THR A 6 48.56 -25.51 -29.70
C THR A 6 48.31 -24.28 -28.83
N ALA A 7 48.40 -23.09 -29.44
CA ALA A 7 48.06 -21.83 -28.76
C ALA A 7 46.60 -21.82 -28.27
N LYS A 8 45.70 -22.48 -29.02
CA LYS A 8 44.30 -22.67 -28.65
C LYS A 8 44.16 -23.46 -27.34
N GLU A 9 44.83 -24.60 -27.20
CA GLU A 9 44.80 -25.40 -25.97
C GLU A 9 45.40 -24.65 -24.77
N ILE A 10 46.47 -23.87 -24.99
CA ILE A 10 47.06 -23.04 -23.93
C ILE A 10 46.04 -22.00 -23.44
N TRP A 11 45.36 -21.34 -24.37
CA TRP A 11 44.33 -20.34 -24.08
C TRP A 11 43.12 -20.93 -23.35
N GLU A 12 42.58 -22.05 -23.84
CA GLU A 12 41.46 -22.76 -23.20
C GLU A 12 41.82 -23.20 -21.78
N LYS A 13 43.05 -23.71 -21.57
CA LYS A 13 43.53 -24.13 -20.25
C LYS A 13 43.77 -22.97 -19.30
N LEU A 14 44.18 -21.80 -19.82
CA LEU A 14 44.28 -20.56 -19.03
C LEU A 14 42.89 -20.07 -18.59
N ILE A 15 41.92 -20.05 -19.51
CA ILE A 15 40.52 -19.73 -19.18
C ILE A 15 40.02 -20.67 -18.08
N GLN A 16 40.26 -21.97 -18.22
CA GLN A 16 39.83 -22.96 -17.24
C GLN A 16 40.48 -22.77 -15.85
N ILE A 17 41.74 -22.34 -15.78
CA ILE A 17 42.44 -22.07 -14.52
C ILE A 17 41.95 -20.76 -13.89
N CYS A 18 41.72 -19.72 -14.70
CA CYS A 18 41.35 -18.39 -14.21
C CYS A 18 39.86 -18.26 -13.88
N GLU A 19 38.97 -18.80 -14.70
CA GLU A 19 37.51 -18.70 -14.54
C GLU A 19 36.89 -19.96 -13.89
N GLY A 20 37.60 -21.09 -13.94
CA GLY A 20 37.08 -22.42 -13.61
C GLY A 20 36.62 -23.18 -14.86
N ASN A 21 36.48 -24.51 -14.74
CA ASN A 21 35.84 -25.33 -15.77
C ASN A 21 34.32 -25.05 -15.83
N ASP A 22 33.66 -25.47 -16.91
CA ASP A 22 32.23 -25.24 -17.12
C ASP A 22 31.38 -25.81 -15.96
N GLU A 23 31.74 -26.98 -15.44
CA GLU A 23 31.12 -27.59 -14.27
C GLU A 23 31.20 -26.69 -13.01
N THR A 24 32.34 -26.03 -12.77
CA THR A 24 32.50 -25.08 -11.67
C THR A 24 31.62 -23.85 -11.87
N LYS A 25 31.47 -23.37 -13.11
CA LYS A 25 30.59 -22.24 -13.43
C LYS A 25 29.13 -22.61 -13.22
N GLU A 26 28.69 -23.78 -13.67
CA GLU A 26 27.33 -24.28 -13.45
C GLU A 26 27.02 -24.49 -11.96
N ASN A 27 27.96 -25.03 -11.20
CA ASN A 27 27.80 -25.18 -9.75
C ASN A 27 27.68 -23.83 -9.04
N LYS A 28 28.53 -22.84 -9.40
CA LYS A 28 28.42 -21.47 -8.88
C LYS A 28 27.08 -20.83 -9.23
N LEU A 29 26.62 -21.00 -10.47
CA LEU A 29 25.33 -20.49 -10.93
C LEU A 29 24.18 -21.11 -10.13
N THR A 30 24.20 -22.42 -9.93
CA THR A 30 23.20 -23.14 -9.15
C THR A 30 23.15 -22.63 -7.70
N VAL A 31 24.31 -22.45 -7.07
CA VAL A 31 24.40 -21.90 -5.70
C VAL A 31 23.88 -20.45 -5.65
N ALA A 32 24.26 -19.61 -6.60
CA ALA A 32 23.81 -18.22 -6.67
C ALA A 32 22.29 -18.12 -6.91
N GLN A 33 21.73 -18.98 -7.76
CA GLN A 33 20.28 -19.07 -7.98
C GLN A 33 19.56 -19.49 -6.71
N HIS A 34 20.07 -20.49 -5.99
CA HIS A 34 19.49 -20.90 -4.72
C HIS A 34 19.54 -19.76 -3.67
N LYS A 35 20.65 -19.01 -3.59
CA LYS A 35 20.73 -17.81 -2.73
C LYS A 35 19.66 -16.79 -3.10
N TYR A 36 19.47 -16.51 -4.39
CA TYR A 36 18.43 -15.61 -4.87
C TYR A 36 17.03 -16.12 -4.52
N GLU A 37 16.72 -17.38 -4.76
CA GLU A 37 15.41 -17.97 -4.47
C GLU A 37 15.07 -17.96 -2.98
N SER A 38 16.06 -18.24 -2.12
CA SER A 38 15.91 -18.24 -0.67
C SER A 38 16.01 -16.86 -0.02
N ILE A 39 16.41 -15.82 -0.76
CA ILE A 39 16.60 -14.50 -0.16
C ILE A 39 15.30 -13.94 0.41
N LYS A 40 15.39 -13.54 1.68
CA LYS A 40 14.36 -12.84 2.44
C LYS A 40 15.04 -11.79 3.31
N MET A 41 14.28 -10.75 3.63
CA MET A 41 14.67 -9.80 4.66
C MET A 41 14.67 -10.52 6.00
N LYS A 42 15.72 -10.32 6.80
CA LYS A 42 15.87 -10.94 8.11
C LYS A 42 15.19 -10.10 9.18
N ASP A 43 14.89 -10.71 10.32
CA ASP A 43 14.33 -9.97 11.46
C ASP A 43 15.36 -8.96 11.99
N GLY A 44 14.94 -7.70 12.15
CA GLY A 44 15.80 -6.61 12.62
C GLY A 44 16.81 -6.08 11.59
N GLU A 45 16.78 -6.59 10.37
CA GLU A 45 17.58 -6.04 9.27
C GLU A 45 16.95 -4.76 8.74
N THR A 46 17.77 -3.77 8.42
CA THR A 46 17.33 -2.52 7.78
C THR A 46 17.11 -2.71 6.28
N MET A 47 16.29 -1.88 5.65
CA MET A 47 16.10 -1.92 4.20
C MET A 47 17.41 -1.70 3.42
N THR A 48 18.36 -0.95 3.99
CA THR A 48 19.67 -0.72 3.35
C THR A 48 20.54 -1.97 3.36
N GLU A 49 20.62 -2.69 4.48
CA GLU A 49 21.34 -3.97 4.54
C GLU A 49 20.72 -5.03 3.63
N PHE A 50 19.38 -5.06 3.55
CA PHE A 50 18.68 -5.96 2.66
C PHE A 50 18.95 -5.64 1.17
N ASP A 51 18.94 -4.36 0.79
CA ASP A 51 19.31 -3.89 -0.55
C ASP A 51 20.72 -4.34 -0.93
N GLU A 52 21.72 -4.10 -0.07
CA GLU A 52 23.10 -4.49 -0.32
C GLU A 52 23.24 -6.01 -0.55
N ARG A 53 22.59 -6.83 0.29
CA ARG A 53 22.60 -8.30 0.11
C ARG A 53 21.90 -8.73 -1.17
N PHE A 54 20.76 -8.13 -1.49
CA PHE A 54 20.00 -8.46 -2.68
C PHE A 54 20.78 -8.08 -3.95
N SER A 55 21.31 -6.86 -3.99
CA SER A 55 22.13 -6.34 -5.08
C SER A 55 23.40 -7.18 -5.28
N ALA A 56 24.07 -7.61 -4.21
CA ALA A 56 25.23 -8.50 -4.31
C ALA A 56 24.89 -9.84 -4.99
N VAL A 57 23.75 -10.45 -4.66
CA VAL A 57 23.30 -11.71 -5.28
C VAL A 57 22.92 -11.50 -6.75
N VAL A 58 22.27 -10.39 -7.09
CA VAL A 58 21.94 -10.05 -8.50
C VAL A 58 23.22 -9.83 -9.31
N ILE A 59 24.21 -9.12 -8.76
CA ILE A 59 25.51 -8.93 -9.42
C ILE A 59 26.24 -10.27 -9.61
N GLU A 60 26.24 -11.14 -8.60
CA GLU A 60 26.79 -12.51 -8.70
C GLU A 60 26.12 -13.29 -9.85
N LEU A 61 24.79 -13.23 -9.95
CA LEU A 61 24.03 -13.92 -11.02
C LEU A 61 24.31 -13.34 -12.41
N THR A 62 24.33 -12.01 -12.55
CA THR A 62 24.66 -11.35 -13.81
C THR A 62 26.08 -11.69 -14.25
N SER A 63 27.04 -11.75 -13.32
CA SER A 63 28.43 -12.15 -13.62
C SER A 63 28.55 -13.59 -14.12
N LEU A 64 27.58 -14.44 -13.79
CA LEU A 64 27.48 -15.84 -14.24
C LEU A 64 26.58 -15.99 -15.49
N GLY A 65 26.17 -14.87 -16.10
CA GLY A 65 25.38 -14.86 -17.34
C GLY A 65 23.87 -15.02 -17.13
N LYS A 66 23.37 -14.91 -15.89
CA LYS A 66 21.93 -14.97 -15.59
C LYS A 66 21.38 -13.58 -15.30
N GLU A 67 20.66 -13.04 -16.27
CA GLU A 67 19.97 -11.76 -16.15
C GLU A 67 18.51 -11.93 -15.73
N TYR A 68 17.97 -10.92 -15.04
CA TYR A 68 16.57 -10.83 -14.64
C TYR A 68 15.99 -9.51 -15.14
N SER A 69 14.74 -9.55 -15.58
CA SER A 69 14.01 -8.34 -15.92
C SER A 69 13.70 -7.50 -14.67
N ASN A 70 13.50 -6.20 -14.87
CA ASN A 70 13.04 -5.28 -13.82
C ASN A 70 11.80 -5.81 -13.09
N ARG A 71 10.85 -6.37 -13.83
CA ARG A 71 9.64 -6.98 -13.26
C ARG A 71 9.97 -8.15 -12.35
N GLU A 72 10.84 -9.05 -12.75
CA GLU A 72 11.23 -10.21 -11.94
C GLU A 72 11.91 -9.78 -10.65
N LEU A 73 12.87 -8.86 -10.75
CA LEU A 73 13.57 -8.30 -9.59
C LEU A 73 12.59 -7.60 -8.64
N ALA A 74 11.71 -6.74 -9.16
CA ALA A 74 10.74 -6.02 -8.33
C ALA A 74 9.78 -6.96 -7.61
N LEU A 75 9.23 -7.94 -8.33
CA LEU A 75 8.35 -8.96 -7.74
C LEU A 75 9.07 -9.83 -6.73
N LYS A 76 10.38 -10.06 -6.91
CA LYS A 76 11.20 -10.84 -5.99
C LYS A 76 11.42 -10.09 -4.69
N VAL A 77 11.85 -8.83 -4.75
CA VAL A 77 12.01 -7.96 -3.57
C VAL A 77 10.69 -7.89 -2.80
N MET A 78 9.58 -7.57 -3.46
CA MET A 78 8.27 -7.48 -2.80
C MET A 78 7.82 -8.78 -2.11
N ARG A 79 8.24 -9.96 -2.59
CA ARG A 79 7.94 -11.26 -1.97
C ARG A 79 8.91 -11.64 -0.85
N ALA A 80 10.09 -11.02 -0.83
CA ALA A 80 11.14 -11.26 0.13
C ALA A 80 11.01 -10.38 1.38
N LEU A 81 10.15 -9.34 1.33
CA LEU A 81 9.86 -8.46 2.45
C LEU A 81 8.94 -9.13 3.49
N PRO A 82 9.02 -8.71 4.77
CA PRO A 82 8.12 -9.15 5.84
C PRO A 82 6.67 -8.69 5.59
N ARG A 83 5.71 -9.32 6.27
CA ARG A 83 4.26 -9.07 6.07
C ARG A 83 3.84 -7.63 6.39
N GLU A 84 4.58 -6.96 7.25
CA GLU A 84 4.40 -5.56 7.63
C GLU A 84 4.48 -4.62 6.41
N TRP A 85 5.12 -5.07 5.33
CA TRP A 85 5.28 -4.34 4.07
C TRP A 85 4.19 -4.64 3.04
N ASP A 86 3.24 -5.56 3.32
CA ASP A 86 2.22 -6.01 2.36
C ASP A 86 1.41 -4.83 1.79
N VAL A 87 0.98 -3.91 2.65
CA VAL A 87 0.20 -2.72 2.21
C VAL A 87 0.99 -1.88 1.20
N LYS A 88 2.27 -1.62 1.49
CA LYS A 88 3.15 -0.83 0.64
C LYS A 88 3.41 -1.55 -0.69
N THR A 89 3.73 -2.85 -0.65
CA THR A 89 4.03 -3.64 -1.85
C THR A 89 2.78 -3.84 -2.73
N MET A 90 1.60 -4.02 -2.15
CA MET A 90 0.33 -4.06 -2.89
C MET A 90 0.06 -2.74 -3.60
N ALA A 91 0.15 -1.61 -2.90
CA ALA A 91 -0.03 -0.30 -3.51
C ALA A 91 0.95 -0.05 -4.66
N MET A 92 2.20 -0.49 -4.54
CA MET A 92 3.19 -0.39 -5.61
C MET A 92 2.85 -1.25 -6.83
N ARG A 93 2.31 -2.47 -6.62
CA ARG A 93 1.87 -3.34 -7.73
C ARG A 93 0.71 -2.75 -8.52
N GLU A 94 -0.18 -2.03 -7.84
CA GLU A 94 -1.36 -1.42 -8.47
C GLU A 94 -1.03 -0.08 -9.15
N SER A 95 -0.08 0.68 -8.62
CA SER A 95 0.20 2.05 -9.08
C SER A 95 1.41 2.21 -10.00
N LYS A 96 2.35 1.25 -10.02
CA LYS A 96 3.60 1.36 -10.81
C LYS A 96 3.66 0.33 -11.94
N ASP A 97 4.25 0.72 -13.06
CA ASP A 97 4.63 -0.23 -14.12
C ASP A 97 5.91 -0.97 -13.73
N LEU A 98 5.75 -2.21 -13.26
CA LEU A 98 6.86 -3.04 -12.80
C LEU A 98 7.88 -3.37 -13.89
N ASN A 99 7.53 -3.26 -15.18
CA ASN A 99 8.49 -3.51 -16.26
C ASN A 99 9.49 -2.36 -16.42
N LYS A 100 9.11 -1.15 -15.99
CA LYS A 100 9.93 0.06 -16.08
C LYS A 100 10.51 0.49 -14.73
N LEU A 101 10.14 -0.21 -13.65
CA LEU A 101 10.62 0.11 -12.30
C LEU A 101 12.01 -0.48 -12.10
N GLU A 102 13.03 0.39 -12.12
CA GLU A 102 14.40 -0.02 -11.82
C GLU A 102 14.57 -0.46 -10.37
N LEU A 103 15.53 -1.35 -10.13
CA LEU A 103 15.79 -1.90 -8.81
C LEU A 103 16.17 -0.81 -7.80
N HIS A 104 16.98 0.16 -8.23
CA HIS A 104 17.38 1.30 -7.42
C HIS A 104 16.17 2.14 -6.99
N ASP A 105 15.26 2.46 -7.91
CA ASP A 105 14.05 3.25 -7.62
C ASP A 105 13.07 2.51 -6.69
N LEU A 106 13.00 1.19 -6.82
CA LEU A 106 12.26 0.34 -5.89
C LEU A 106 12.81 0.47 -4.47
N PHE A 107 14.11 0.25 -4.28
CA PHE A 107 14.74 0.35 -2.97
C PHE A 107 14.72 1.77 -2.41
N ALA A 108 14.90 2.80 -3.22
CA ALA A 108 14.74 4.19 -2.79
C ALA A 108 13.33 4.45 -2.22
N ASN A 109 12.28 3.92 -2.87
CA ASN A 109 10.91 4.04 -2.39
C ASN A 109 10.65 3.28 -1.09
N LEU A 110 11.27 2.10 -0.94
CA LEU A 110 11.15 1.28 0.27
C LEU A 110 11.88 1.91 1.46
N LYS A 111 13.10 2.42 1.25
CA LYS A 111 13.86 3.17 2.28
C LYS A 111 13.14 4.43 2.73
N ALA A 112 12.53 5.18 1.79
CA ALA A 112 11.71 6.33 2.14
C ALA A 112 10.51 5.94 3.04
N TYR A 113 9.88 4.80 2.77
CA TYR A 113 8.80 4.28 3.61
C TYR A 113 9.27 3.79 4.98
N GLU A 114 10.45 3.16 5.07
CA GLU A 114 11.09 2.80 6.35
C GLU A 114 11.27 4.03 7.23
N PHE A 115 11.81 5.12 6.65
CA PHE A 115 12.00 6.38 7.36
C PHE A 115 10.67 7.00 7.83
N GLU A 116 9.61 6.94 7.02
CA GLU A 116 8.27 7.39 7.42
C GLU A 116 7.66 6.55 8.56
N LEU A 117 7.99 5.26 8.64
CA LEU A 117 7.56 4.40 9.74
C LEU A 117 8.29 4.77 11.05
N GLU A 118 9.60 4.96 10.98
CA GLU A 118 10.41 5.30 12.16
C GLU A 118 10.02 6.67 12.76
N THR A 119 9.82 7.67 11.91
CA THR A 119 9.36 8.99 12.37
C THR A 119 7.97 8.97 13.02
N ARG A 120 7.12 7.97 12.68
CA ARG A 120 5.81 7.77 13.29
C ARG A 120 5.88 6.96 14.59
N SER A 121 6.83 6.04 14.76
CA SER A 121 7.06 5.34 16.03
C SER A 121 7.66 6.24 17.10
N GLU A 122 8.56 7.15 16.71
CA GLU A 122 9.16 8.14 17.62
C GLU A 122 8.16 9.23 18.06
N ALA A 123 7.21 9.58 17.19
CA ALA A 123 6.07 10.40 17.55
C ALA A 123 5.05 9.55 18.35
N GLY A 124 5.34 9.31 19.63
CA GLY A 124 4.46 8.60 20.55
C GLY A 124 3.00 9.10 20.51
N PRO A 125 2.03 8.33 21.04
CA PRO A 125 0.61 8.70 20.98
C PRO A 125 0.43 10.08 21.59
N SER A 126 0.20 11.08 20.75
CA SER A 126 -0.11 12.44 21.18
C SER A 126 -1.50 12.44 21.82
N THR A 127 -1.58 11.98 23.07
CA THR A 127 -2.74 12.18 23.94
C THR A 127 -2.52 13.47 24.73
N SER A 128 -2.86 14.59 24.11
CA SER A 128 -3.24 15.80 24.84
C SER A 128 -4.20 16.63 24.01
N GLN A 129 -5.33 16.02 23.62
CA GLN A 129 -6.55 16.81 23.49
C GLN A 129 -7.09 17.02 24.91
N PRO A 130 -7.37 18.26 25.34
CA PRO A 130 -7.95 18.52 26.65
C PRO A 130 -9.38 17.96 26.66
N THR A 131 -9.56 16.87 27.39
CA THR A 131 -10.87 16.32 27.76
C THR A 131 -11.63 17.39 28.54
N LYS A 132 -12.62 18.03 27.89
CA LYS A 132 -13.73 18.65 28.61
C LYS A 132 -14.59 17.51 29.16
N ALA A 133 -14.27 17.07 30.37
CA ALA A 133 -15.06 16.11 31.13
C ALA A 133 -16.35 16.79 31.62
N LEU A 134 -17.50 16.26 31.20
CA LEU A 134 -18.76 16.38 31.93
C LEU A 134 -18.89 15.12 32.77
N ALA A 135 -18.87 15.30 34.08
CA ALA A 135 -18.95 14.24 35.07
C ALA A 135 -20.37 13.67 35.16
N ALA A 136 -20.49 12.34 35.17
CA ALA A 136 -21.64 11.63 35.72
C ALA A 136 -21.15 10.39 36.48
N THR A 137 -21.24 10.52 37.82
CA THR A 137 -21.40 9.51 38.89
C THR A 137 -21.03 8.03 38.66
N SER A 138 -19.98 7.63 39.40
CA SER A 138 -19.79 6.39 40.21
C SER A 138 -20.73 5.19 40.04
N ILE A 139 -20.16 3.97 39.97
CA ILE A 139 -20.25 2.91 41.01
C ILE A 139 -19.22 1.77 40.72
N GLU A 140 -18.35 1.57 41.72
CA GLU A 140 -17.72 0.34 42.27
C GLU A 140 -16.92 -0.70 41.46
N GLN A 141 -15.98 -1.29 42.21
CA GLN A 141 -14.82 -2.11 41.88
C GLN A 141 -15.13 -3.63 41.76
N CYS A 142 -14.30 -4.37 41.02
CA CYS A 142 -13.33 -5.40 41.51
C CYS A 142 -13.09 -6.56 40.49
N SER A 143 -11.82 -6.96 40.37
CA SER A 143 -11.16 -8.00 39.51
C SER A 143 -11.75 -9.43 39.59
N PRO A 144 -11.43 -10.44 38.70
CA PRO A 144 -10.08 -10.78 38.22
C PRO A 144 -9.90 -11.41 36.79
N ARG A 145 -8.66 -11.29 36.28
CA ARG A 145 -7.85 -12.19 35.41
C ARG A 145 -8.58 -13.23 34.51
N THR A 146 -8.49 -13.04 33.19
CA THR A 146 -8.43 -14.16 32.22
C THR A 146 -7.42 -13.83 31.12
N SER A 147 -6.42 -14.70 30.95
CA SER A 147 -5.46 -14.70 29.84
C SER A 147 -6.18 -14.74 28.49
N LYS A 148 -5.96 -13.73 27.64
CA LYS A 148 -6.48 -13.71 26.27
C LYS A 148 -5.40 -14.17 25.30
N THR A 149 -5.76 -15.13 24.45
CA THR A 149 -4.92 -15.75 23.42
C THR A 149 -4.71 -14.80 22.23
N ALA A 150 -3.63 -15.01 21.49
CA ALA A 150 -3.13 -14.15 20.41
C ALA A 150 -4.15 -13.85 19.29
N ASP A 151 -5.16 -14.70 19.12
CA ASP A 151 -6.15 -14.56 18.04
C ASP A 151 -7.15 -13.40 18.25
N GLN A 152 -7.36 -12.94 19.49
CA GLN A 152 -8.27 -11.81 19.76
C GLN A 152 -7.65 -10.44 19.47
N LEU A 153 -6.31 -10.32 19.48
CA LEU A 153 -5.62 -9.07 19.15
C LEU A 153 -5.67 -8.77 17.64
N SER A 154 -5.82 -9.81 16.81
CA SER A 154 -5.88 -9.67 15.34
C SER A 154 -7.16 -8.96 14.87
N TYR A 155 -8.33 -9.33 15.44
CA TYR A 155 -9.62 -8.77 15.01
C TYR A 155 -9.81 -7.30 15.45
N ASP A 156 -9.28 -6.95 16.62
CA ASP A 156 -9.37 -5.59 17.16
C ASP A 156 -8.49 -4.62 16.37
N VAL A 157 -7.30 -5.06 15.96
CA VAL A 157 -6.42 -4.32 15.05
C VAL A 157 -7.06 -4.17 13.67
N MET A 158 -7.67 -5.23 13.11
CA MET A 158 -8.40 -5.16 11.84
C MET A 158 -9.63 -4.21 11.90
N SER A 159 -10.34 -4.17 13.03
CA SER A 159 -11.48 -3.26 13.27
C SER A 159 -11.06 -1.78 13.30
N LEU A 160 -9.85 -1.49 13.82
CA LEU A 160 -9.26 -0.15 13.81
C LEU A 160 -8.83 0.30 12.41
N PHE A 161 -8.44 -0.63 11.52
CA PHE A 161 -8.13 -0.33 10.12
C PHE A 161 -9.38 -0.01 9.28
N VAL A 162 -10.48 -0.76 9.43
CA VAL A 162 -11.72 -0.53 8.65
C VAL A 162 -12.41 0.78 9.01
N LYS A 163 -12.41 1.18 10.29
CA LYS A 163 -13.07 2.42 10.76
C LYS A 163 -12.38 3.71 10.29
N LYS A 164 -11.08 3.67 9.97
CA LYS A 164 -10.33 4.85 9.51
C LYS A 164 -10.41 5.07 8.00
N PHE A 165 -10.63 4.02 7.21
CA PHE A 165 -10.65 4.11 5.73
C PHE A 165 -12.05 4.27 5.10
N GLY A 166 -13.13 4.07 5.85
CA GLY A 166 -14.51 4.25 5.35
C GLY A 166 -14.89 5.70 4.96
N LYS A 167 -14.10 6.71 5.37
CA LYS A 167 -14.35 8.13 5.06
C LYS A 167 -13.67 8.61 3.77
N TYR A 168 -12.67 7.89 3.26
CA TYR A 168 -11.90 8.31 2.09
C TYR A 168 -12.38 7.67 0.77
N LEU A 169 -13.11 6.56 0.82
CA LEU A 169 -13.63 5.86 -0.37
C LEU A 169 -14.99 6.37 -0.89
N ARG A 170 -15.60 7.41 -0.30
CA ARG A 170 -16.78 8.07 -0.89
C ARG A 170 -16.45 9.17 -1.91
N ARG A 171 -15.16 9.45 -2.16
CA ARG A 171 -14.74 10.63 -2.94
C ARG A 171 -14.30 10.32 -4.38
N SER A 172 -14.25 9.06 -4.81
CA SER A 172 -13.71 8.68 -6.12
C SER A 172 -14.60 7.74 -6.93
N TYR A 173 -15.87 8.13 -7.16
CA TYR A 173 -16.63 7.69 -8.34
C TYR A 173 -17.70 8.74 -8.66
N ASN A 174 -17.33 9.73 -9.47
CA ASN A 174 -18.27 10.49 -10.30
C ASN A 174 -17.65 10.55 -11.70
N PRO A 175 -18.15 9.77 -12.67
CA PRO A 175 -17.65 9.80 -14.03
C PRO A 175 -18.40 10.89 -14.81
N SER A 176 -17.77 12.05 -15.02
CA SER A 176 -18.20 12.99 -16.07
C SER A 176 -17.03 13.90 -16.43
N ALA A 177 -16.40 13.62 -17.57
CA ALA A 177 -15.46 14.51 -18.24
C ALA A 177 -16.24 15.55 -19.11
N PRO A 178 -15.59 16.47 -19.84
CA PRO A 178 -15.35 17.84 -19.37
C PRO A 178 -15.82 18.92 -20.37
N TYR A 179 -16.07 20.16 -19.94
CA TYR A 179 -15.91 21.33 -20.84
C TYR A 179 -15.60 22.62 -20.05
N ASN A 180 -14.69 23.41 -20.60
CA ASN A 180 -14.08 24.60 -20.02
C ASN A 180 -14.99 25.84 -20.03
N ASN A 181 -14.84 26.62 -18.94
CA ASN A 181 -14.79 28.08 -18.80
C ASN A 181 -15.93 29.01 -19.25
N VAL A 182 -15.96 30.14 -18.52
CA VAL A 182 -16.36 31.50 -18.93
C VAL A 182 -17.76 31.98 -18.47
N HIS A 183 -17.73 32.72 -17.36
CA HIS A 183 -18.50 33.94 -17.03
C HIS A 183 -20.05 33.94 -17.08
N LYS A 184 -20.58 34.68 -16.10
CA LYS A 184 -21.95 35.24 -15.99
C LYS A 184 -23.05 34.25 -15.56
N ASN A 185 -23.56 34.44 -14.34
CA ASN A 185 -24.75 35.27 -14.12
C ASN A 185 -25.32 35.08 -12.71
N ASP A 186 -25.42 36.18 -11.97
CA ASP A 186 -26.22 36.42 -10.75
C ASP A 186 -27.72 36.06 -10.84
N LYS A 187 -28.16 35.32 -11.86
CA LYS A 187 -29.59 35.08 -12.15
C LYS A 187 -30.16 33.79 -11.56
N ILE A 188 -29.33 32.81 -11.19
CA ILE A 188 -29.81 31.49 -10.75
C ILE A 188 -30.19 31.47 -9.26
N VAL A 189 -29.59 32.35 -8.44
CA VAL A 189 -29.92 32.42 -7.00
C VAL A 189 -31.34 32.94 -6.78
N SER A 190 -31.89 33.71 -7.73
CA SER A 190 -33.20 34.33 -7.60
C SER A 190 -34.39 33.42 -7.94
N ASP A 191 -34.17 32.26 -8.56
CA ASP A 191 -35.26 31.39 -9.07
C ASP A 191 -35.31 30.03 -8.34
N MET A 192 -34.38 29.78 -7.42
CA MET A 192 -34.37 28.56 -6.61
C MET A 192 -35.09 28.78 -5.28
N ASN A 193 -36.28 28.20 -5.15
CA ASN A 193 -37.09 28.27 -3.94
C ASN A 193 -36.57 27.31 -2.87
N CYS A 194 -36.42 27.83 -1.64
CA CYS A 194 -36.04 27.05 -0.48
C CYS A 194 -37.05 25.93 -0.20
N PHE A 195 -36.61 24.67 -0.17
CA PHE A 195 -37.47 23.50 0.06
C PHE A 195 -38.12 23.46 1.46
N ASN A 196 -37.68 24.30 2.40
CA ASN A 196 -38.31 24.40 3.72
C ASN A 196 -39.45 25.45 3.75
N CYS A 197 -39.23 26.65 3.18
CA CYS A 197 -40.18 27.77 3.29
C CYS A 197 -40.81 28.22 1.96
N GLY A 198 -40.37 27.68 0.83
CA GLY A 198 -40.83 27.99 -0.52
C GLY A 198 -40.41 29.36 -1.06
N ARG A 199 -39.52 30.10 -0.37
CA ARG A 199 -39.04 31.42 -0.84
C ARG A 199 -37.72 31.32 -1.62
N PRO A 200 -37.55 32.07 -2.71
CA PRO A 200 -36.31 32.09 -3.47
C PRO A 200 -35.16 32.75 -2.71
N GLY A 201 -33.92 32.57 -3.18
CA GLY A 201 -32.75 33.30 -2.69
C GLY A 201 -31.91 32.62 -1.60
N HIS A 202 -32.28 31.44 -1.13
CA HIS A 202 -31.48 30.68 -0.16
C HIS A 202 -31.77 29.17 -0.21
N PHE A 203 -30.81 28.35 0.21
CA PHE A 203 -30.98 26.90 0.35
C PHE A 203 -31.68 26.55 1.66
N ALA A 204 -32.29 25.36 1.73
CA ALA A 204 -32.97 24.88 2.95
C ALA A 204 -32.05 24.78 4.17
N ALA A 205 -30.74 24.63 3.96
CA ALA A 205 -29.73 24.63 5.02
C ALA A 205 -29.58 26.00 5.70
N ASP A 206 -29.82 27.10 4.96
CA ASP A 206 -29.66 28.47 5.44
C ASP A 206 -31.01 29.12 5.82
N CYS A 207 -32.07 28.31 5.93
CA CYS A 207 -33.42 28.81 6.18
C CYS A 207 -33.66 29.05 7.68
N ASN A 208 -33.89 30.31 8.07
CA ASN A 208 -34.13 30.69 9.46
C ASN A 208 -35.58 30.43 9.94
N ARG A 209 -36.36 29.58 9.25
CA ARG A 209 -37.73 29.19 9.63
C ARG A 209 -37.77 27.76 10.16
N PRO A 210 -38.61 27.46 11.16
CA PRO A 210 -38.73 26.10 11.70
C PRO A 210 -39.14 25.10 10.61
N LYS A 211 -38.56 23.90 10.64
CA LYS A 211 -38.84 22.85 9.65
C LYS A 211 -40.31 22.44 9.72
N LYS A 212 -40.99 22.35 8.57
CA LYS A 212 -42.31 21.71 8.51
C LYS A 212 -42.14 20.20 8.73
N GLU A 213 -42.82 19.65 9.73
CA GLU A 213 -42.95 18.19 9.88
C GLU A 213 -43.97 17.66 8.87
N ASP A 214 -43.51 16.83 7.93
CA ASP A 214 -44.38 16.13 7.00
C ASP A 214 -45.09 14.97 7.73
N ARG A 215 -46.39 15.15 8.00
CA ARG A 215 -47.28 14.08 8.46
C ARG A 215 -47.58 13.13 7.30
N TYR A 216 -47.19 11.87 7.48
CA TYR A 216 -47.56 10.64 6.75
C TYR A 216 -48.64 10.76 5.65
N ARG A 217 -48.30 10.28 4.44
CA ARG A 217 -49.27 9.66 3.51
C ARG A 217 -48.77 8.27 3.11
N ARG A 218 -49.35 7.26 3.74
CA ARG A 218 -49.44 5.86 3.30
C ARG A 218 -50.78 5.72 2.54
N ASP A 219 -50.84 4.78 1.59
CA ASP A 219 -51.89 4.49 0.60
C ASP A 219 -51.84 5.42 -0.65
N ASP A 220 -51.76 4.94 -1.90
CA ASP A 220 -52.31 3.74 -2.53
C ASP A 220 -51.31 3.06 -3.50
N LYS A 221 -51.23 1.74 -3.45
CA LYS A 221 -50.79 0.90 -4.58
C LYS A 221 -51.55 -0.42 -4.55
N LYS A 222 -52.72 -0.46 -5.21
CA LYS A 222 -53.38 -1.69 -5.66
C LYS A 222 -53.99 -1.47 -7.04
N GLU A 223 -53.76 -2.47 -7.89
CA GLU A 223 -54.43 -2.81 -9.16
C GLU A 223 -54.34 -1.75 -10.27
N ASP A 224 -53.83 -2.03 -11.47
CA ASP A 224 -54.39 -3.03 -12.37
C ASP A 224 -53.36 -3.87 -13.13
N ARG A 225 -53.62 -5.18 -13.10
CA ARG A 225 -53.10 -6.20 -14.01
C ARG A 225 -54.33 -6.87 -14.63
N TYR A 226 -54.40 -6.88 -15.97
CA TYR A 226 -55.45 -7.47 -16.85
C TYR A 226 -56.75 -6.68 -17.05
N LYS A 227 -56.84 -5.92 -18.14
CA LYS A 227 -57.56 -6.29 -19.38
C LYS A 227 -57.24 -5.31 -20.50
#